data_AF-A0A8W8NW86-F1
#
_entry.id   AF-A0A8W8NW86-F1
#
_cell.length_a   1.000
_cell.length_b   1.000
_cell.length_c   1.000
_cell.angle_alpha   90.00
_cell.angle_beta   90.00
_cell.angle_gamma   90.00
#
_symmetry.space_group_name_H-M   'P 1'
#
loop_
_entity.id
_entity.type
_entity.pdbx_description
1 polymer ?
#
loop_
_entity_poly.entity_id
_entity_poly.type
_entity_poly.pdbx_seq_one_letter_code
_entity_poly.pdbx_strand_id
1 'polypeptide(L)' 'MLGEEGHSNKKLYSYIKSKRFDSSGVSPLRNEGLLHSSPNEKAEILNQQFSSVFHTESLSNLPDLGQSTYPGLDDVNAR' A
#
# COMPACT_ATOMS: atom_id res chain seq x y z
N MET A 1 16.64 -25.70 50.27
CA MET A 1 15.88 -25.84 49.00
C MET A 1 15.86 -24.47 48.36
N LEU A 2 16.84 -24.19 47.49
CA LEU A 2 16.95 -22.89 46.83
C LEU A 2 15.85 -22.85 45.76
N GLY A 3 14.89 -21.95 45.95
CA GLY A 3 13.86 -21.67 44.96
C GLY A 3 14.53 -21.01 43.76
N GLU A 4 14.65 -21.78 42.68
CA GLU A 4 15.00 -21.29 41.35
C GLU A 4 13.90 -20.32 40.90
N GLU A 5 14.05 -19.02 41.19
CA GLU A 5 13.22 -18.00 40.58
C GLU A 5 13.63 -17.86 39.12
N GLY A 6 12.99 -18.68 38.27
CA GLY A 6 13.12 -18.59 36.82
C GLY A 6 12.85 -17.16 36.37
N HIS A 7 13.91 -16.46 35.95
CA HIS A 7 13.87 -15.09 35.44
C HIS A 7 12.77 -14.96 34.39
N SER A 8 11.63 -14.45 34.84
CA SER A 8 10.43 -14.48 34.02
C SER A 8 10.61 -13.54 32.84
N ASN A 9 10.54 -14.08 31.62
CA ASN A 9 10.64 -13.35 30.34
C ASN A 9 9.48 -12.36 30.10
N LYS A 10 8.79 -11.91 31.16
CA LYS A 10 7.64 -11.02 31.15
C LYS A 10 7.95 -9.69 30.50
N LYS A 11 9.13 -9.11 30.74
CA LYS A 11 9.57 -7.85 30.12
C LYS A 11 9.76 -8.01 28.61
N LEU A 12 10.42 -9.09 28.18
CA LEU A 12 10.60 -9.44 26.78
C LEU A 12 9.25 -9.69 26.08
N TYR A 13 8.37 -10.49 26.68
CA TYR A 13 7.02 -10.73 26.16
C TYR A 13 6.16 -9.47 26.11
N SER A 14 6.30 -8.57 27.08
CA SER A 14 5.62 -7.27 27.10
C SER A 14 6.10 -6.38 25.95
N TYR A 15 7.42 -6.32 25.73
CA TYR A 15 8.01 -5.59 24.62
C TYR A 15 7.61 -6.16 23.25
N ILE A 16 7.64 -7.48 23.09
CA ILE A 16 7.16 -8.13 21.86
C ILE A 16 5.70 -7.79 21.62
N LYS A 17 4.85 -7.83 22.65
CA LYS A 17 3.43 -7.44 22.53
C LYS A 17 3.22 -5.96 22.23
N SER A 18 4.01 -5.05 22.80
CA SER A 18 3.90 -3.61 22.49
C SER A 18 4.40 -3.26 21.09
N LYS A 19 5.28 -4.09 20.53
CA LYS A 19 5.76 -4.00 19.14
C LYS A 19 4.91 -4.81 18.16
N ARG A 20 4.00 -5.67 18.63
CA ARG A 20 3.01 -6.32 17.77
C ARG A 20 2.07 -5.25 17.26
N PHE A 21 2.27 -4.90 16.00
CA PHE A 21 1.27 -4.23 15.19
C PHE A 21 0.22 -5.29 14.86
N ASP A 22 -0.64 -5.65 15.82
CA ASP A 22 -1.82 -6.46 15.50
C ASP A 22 -2.54 -5.71 14.39
N SER A 23 -2.65 -6.41 13.27
CA SER A 23 -2.96 -5.89 11.95
C SER A 23 -4.09 -4.88 11.99
N SER A 24 -3.90 -3.78 11.23
CA SER A 24 -4.89 -2.75 10.87
C SER A 24 -6.34 -3.12 11.19
N GLY A 25 -7.10 -2.19 11.79
CA GLY A 25 -8.55 -2.34 12.09
C GLY A 25 -9.47 -2.64 10.88
N VAL A 26 -8.87 -2.99 9.74
CA VAL A 26 -9.49 -3.56 8.56
C VAL A 26 -9.52 -5.08 8.73
N SER A 27 -10.74 -5.62 8.91
CA SER A 27 -11.01 -7.05 8.91
C SER A 27 -10.39 -7.77 7.70
N PRO A 28 -10.10 -9.08 7.80
CA PRO A 28 -9.67 -9.86 6.64
C PRO A 28 -10.61 -9.67 5.45
N LEU A 29 -10.05 -9.50 4.25
CA LEU A 29 -10.83 -9.24 3.03
C LEU A 29 -11.09 -10.56 2.30
N ARG A 30 -12.28 -10.69 1.71
CA ARG A 30 -12.60 -11.82 0.84
C ARG A 30 -12.47 -11.38 -0.60
N ASN A 31 -11.63 -12.06 -1.36
CA ASN A 31 -11.50 -11.87 -2.80
C ASN A 31 -11.49 -13.25 -3.49
N GLU A 32 -12.24 -13.40 -4.59
CA GLU A 32 -12.34 -14.67 -5.35
C GLU A 32 -12.64 -15.93 -4.51
N GLY A 33 -13.35 -15.76 -3.40
CA GLY A 33 -13.68 -16.86 -2.48
C GLY A 33 -12.60 -17.18 -1.44
N LEU A 34 -11.41 -16.57 -1.53
CA LEU A 34 -10.31 -16.72 -0.58
C LEU A 34 -10.30 -15.58 0.44
N LEU A 35 -9.78 -15.87 1.64
CA LEU A 35 -9.68 -14.92 2.75
C LEU A 35 -8.25 -14.40 2.87
N HIS A 36 -8.08 -13.08 2.74
CA HIS A 36 -6.81 -12.38 2.78
C HIS A 36 -6.65 -11.61 4.09
N SER A 37 -5.69 -12.05 4.90
CA SER A 37 -5.39 -11.46 6.21
C SER A 37 -4.11 -10.63 6.22
N SER A 38 -3.24 -10.80 5.21
CA SER A 38 -1.96 -10.09 5.15
C SER A 38 -2.19 -8.61 4.77
N PRO A 39 -1.48 -7.65 5.41
CA PRO A 39 -1.66 -6.23 5.10
C PRO A 39 -1.42 -5.88 3.63
N ASN A 40 -0.42 -6.52 3.01
CA ASN A 40 -0.04 -6.27 1.62
C ASN A 40 -1.14 -6.74 0.65
N GLU A 41 -1.66 -7.95 0.84
CA GLU A 41 -2.76 -8.46 0.01
C GLU A 41 -4.02 -7.59 0.18
N LYS A 42 -4.33 -7.18 1.42
CA LYS A 42 -5.48 -6.28 1.66
C LYS A 42 -5.32 -4.95 0.92
N ALA A 43 -4.14 -4.34 0.95
CA ALA A 43 -3.87 -3.08 0.25
C ALA A 43 -4.00 -3.25 -1.27
N GLU A 44 -3.46 -4.34 -1.82
CA GLU A 44 -3.53 -4.64 -3.25
C GLU A 44 -4.97 -4.83 -3.71
N ILE A 45 -5.77 -5.62 -2.99
CA ILE A 45 -7.19 -5.86 -3.30
C ILE A 45 -7.98 -4.55 -3.29
N LEU A 46 -7.76 -3.69 -2.29
CA LEU A 46 -8.42 -2.39 -2.21
C LEU A 46 -8.02 -1.47 -3.36
N ASN A 47 -6.73 -1.46 -3.73
CA ASN A 47 -6.26 -0.68 -4.87
C ASN A 47 -6.86 -1.16 -6.19
N GLN A 48 -6.95 -2.47 -6.40
CA GLN A 48 -7.57 -3.06 -7.59
C GLN A 48 -9.06 -2.74 -7.69
N GLN A 49 -9.80 -2.85 -6.58
CA GLN A 49 -11.20 -2.44 -6.52
C GLN A 49 -11.35 -0.95 -6.84
N PHE A 50 -10.51 -0.11 -6.23
CA PHE A 50 -10.53 1.34 -6.47
C PHE A 50 -10.21 1.67 -7.94
N SER A 51 -9.14 1.10 -8.50
CA SER A 51 -8.71 1.36 -9.87
C SER A 51 -9.72 0.87 -10.91
N SER A 52 -10.43 -0.23 -10.63
CA SER A 52 -11.43 -0.80 -11.55
C SER A 52 -12.61 0.14 -11.86
N VAL A 53 -12.89 1.10 -10.99
CA VAL A 53 -13.95 2.10 -11.19
C VAL A 53 -13.52 3.17 -12.19
N PHE A 54 -12.21 3.36 -12.37
CA PHE A 54 -11.68 4.32 -13.34
C PHE A 54 -11.48 3.66 -14.70
N HIS A 55 -11.80 4.40 -15.75
CA HIS A 55 -11.57 3.94 -17.11
C HIS A 55 -10.07 4.03 -17.42
N THR A 56 -9.49 2.96 -17.94
CA THR A 56 -8.17 3.04 -18.54
C THR A 56 -8.32 3.71 -19.90
N GLU A 57 -7.95 4.99 -20.00
CA GLU A 57 -8.04 5.72 -21.26
C GLU A 57 -7.05 5.13 -22.27
N SER A 58 -7.54 4.84 -23.48
CA SER A 58 -6.67 4.43 -24.57
C SER A 58 -6.00 5.65 -25.17
N LEU A 59 -4.70 5.82 -24.94
CA LEU A 59 -3.90 6.88 -25.56
C LEU A 59 -3.85 6.77 -27.09
N SER A 60 -4.30 5.65 -27.67
CA SER A 60 -4.41 5.45 -29.12
C SER A 60 -5.49 6.30 -29.79
N ASN A 61 -6.46 6.83 -29.02
CA ASN A 61 -7.59 7.62 -29.54
C ASN A 61 -7.47 9.11 -29.20
N LEU A 62 -6.29 9.56 -28.76
CA LEU A 62 -6.07 10.99 -28.54
C LEU A 62 -6.12 11.72 -29.89
N PRO A 63 -6.88 12.83 -29.99
CA PRO A 63 -6.83 13.66 -31.19
C PRO A 63 -5.42 14.25 -31.33
N ASP A 64 -4.89 14.21 -32.55
CA ASP A 64 -3.67 14.96 -32.87
C ASP A 64 -3.99 16.46 -32.77
N LEU A 65 -3.42 17.13 -31.77
CA LEU A 65 -3.56 18.56 -31.55
C LEU A 65 -2.59 19.39 -32.39
N GLY A 66 -1.74 18.74 -33.20
CA GLY A 66 -0.71 19.39 -33.99
C GLY A 66 0.44 19.91 -33.15
N GLN A 67 1.31 20.71 -33.78
CA GLN A 67 2.45 21.31 -33.09
C GLN A 67 2.03 22.48 -32.20
N SER A 68 2.55 22.52 -30.98
CA SER A 68 2.38 23.65 -30.06
C SER A 68 2.90 24.95 -30.69
N THR A 69 2.09 26.01 -30.68
CA THR A 69 2.52 27.37 -31.01
C THR A 69 3.31 28.05 -29.89
N TYR A 70 3.39 27.43 -28.71
CA TYR A 70 4.19 27.90 -27.59
C TYR A 70 5.58 27.27 -27.63
N PRO A 71 6.63 28.06 -27.34
CA PRO A 71 8.00 27.55 -27.27
C PRO A 71 8.12 26.47 -26.20
N GLY A 72 8.98 25.48 -26.47
CA GLY A 72 9.23 24.38 -25.55
C GLY A 72 9.88 24.89 -24.27
N LEU A 73 9.74 24.13 -23.18
CA LEU A 73 10.35 24.52 -21.89
C LEU A 73 11.89 24.57 -21.96
N ASP A 74 12.48 23.96 -22.98
CA ASP A 74 13.92 24.06 -23.28
C ASP A 74 14.33 25.44 -23.82
N ASP A 75 13.39 26.19 -24.43
CA ASP A 75 13.64 27.51 -25.00
C ASP A 75 13.60 28.64 -23.96
N VAL A 76 12.99 28.41 -22.79
CA VAL A 76 12.86 29.45 -21.74
C VAL A 76 14.13 29.69 -20.93
N ASN A 77 15.19 28.88 -21.11
CA ASN A 77 16.48 29.07 -20.43
C ASN A 77 17.62 29.53 -21.36
N ALA A 78 17.31 29.93 -22.60
CA ALA A 78 18.31 30.37 -23.59
C ALA A 78 18.48 31.90 -23.67
N ARG A 79 18.44 32.62 -22.54
CA ARG A 79 18.67 34.08 -22.47
C ARG A 79 19.70 34.46 -21.43
#